data_AF-A0AAV4P2W1-F1
#
_entry.id   AF-A0AAV4P2W1-F1
#
_cell.length_a   1.000
_cell.length_b   1.000
_cell.length_c   1.000
_cell.angle_alpha   90.00
_cell.angle_beta   90.00
_cell.angle_gamma   90.00
#
_symmetry.space_group_name_H-M   'P 1'
#
loop_
_entity.id
_entity.type
_entity.pdbx_description
1 polymer ?
#
loop_
_entity_poly.entity_id
_entity_poly.type
_entity_poly.pdbx_seq_one_letter_code
_entity_poly.pdbx_strand_id
1 'polypeptide(L)'
;MMIGKLELSVEKNIPRKGLGGYGITIASMADTAQNLVENLILPKDAEVKIVDEIARNADVNTEGKNVKQIKCQMCPSIILVPGVASLVAHEFKLPDPQKNEGKEKTPDNSVNKYWCVDNMYAFENVGFSKTVDGVKYLICADCEIGPIGWHDLNTKLSYVSVCKISYC
;
A
#
# COMPACT_ATOMS: atom_id res chain seq x y z
N MET A 1 17.70 -50.79 -18.95
CA MET A 1 16.88 -50.00 -18.00
C MET A 1 15.75 -49.39 -18.81
N MET A 2 14.63 -50.12 -18.89
CA MET A 2 13.41 -49.86 -18.10
C MET A 2 12.69 -48.58 -18.50
N ILE A 3 11.55 -48.81 -19.17
CA ILE A 3 10.24 -48.13 -19.08
C ILE A 3 10.18 -46.63 -19.48
N GLY A 4 9.22 -46.17 -20.27
CA GLY A 4 8.07 -46.83 -20.86
C GLY A 4 7.12 -45.80 -21.50
N LYS A 5 6.35 -46.33 -22.45
CA LYS A 5 4.97 -45.99 -22.86
C LYS A 5 4.64 -44.52 -23.22
N LEU A 6 4.27 -44.28 -24.48
CA LEU A 6 2.91 -44.41 -25.07
C LEU A 6 2.10 -43.13 -24.83
N GLU A 7 1.86 -42.35 -25.88
CA GLU A 7 0.55 -41.69 -26.02
C GLU A 7 -0.02 -42.04 -27.39
N LEU A 8 -1.16 -42.73 -27.30
CA LEU A 8 -2.05 -43.14 -28.36
C LEU A 8 -2.92 -41.95 -28.79
N SER A 9 -3.26 -41.99 -30.07
CA SER A 9 -4.15 -41.11 -30.82
C SER A 9 -5.63 -41.19 -30.39
N VAL A 10 -6.47 -40.48 -31.18
CA VAL A 10 -7.90 -40.74 -31.49
C VAL A 10 -8.89 -39.91 -30.65
N GLU A 11 -9.37 -38.76 -31.15
CA GLU A 11 -10.43 -38.48 -32.14
C GLU A 11 -11.86 -38.29 -31.55
N LYS A 12 -12.51 -37.23 -32.07
CA LYS A 12 -13.95 -37.07 -32.40
C LYS A 12 -14.99 -37.09 -31.26
N ASN A 13 -15.71 -35.97 -31.10
CA ASN A 13 -17.04 -35.81 -31.73
C ASN A 13 -17.73 -34.49 -31.33
N ILE A 14 -18.25 -33.78 -32.33
CA ILE A 14 -19.29 -32.76 -32.22
C ILE A 14 -20.62 -33.44 -32.62
N PRO A 15 -21.76 -33.12 -31.99
CA PRO A 15 -22.84 -32.59 -32.83
C PRO A 15 -23.63 -31.40 -32.26
N ARG A 16 -24.11 -30.64 -33.24
CA ARG A 16 -24.85 -29.37 -33.31
C ARG A 16 -26.25 -29.36 -32.64
N LYS A 17 -26.73 -28.13 -32.36
CA LYS A 17 -27.96 -27.45 -32.86
C LYS A 17 -27.89 -25.97 -32.39
N GLY A 18 -27.94 -24.91 -33.23
CA GLY A 18 -29.05 -24.41 -34.08
C GLY A 18 -30.11 -23.74 -33.18
N LEU A 19 -30.64 -22.52 -33.33
CA LEU A 19 -30.81 -21.45 -34.35
C LEU A 19 -30.95 -20.10 -33.56
N GLY A 20 -30.93 -18.87 -34.09
CA GLY A 20 -30.99 -18.31 -35.45
C GLY A 20 -30.67 -16.80 -35.39
N GLY A 21 -30.12 -16.21 -36.46
CA GLY A 21 -30.82 -15.31 -37.39
C GLY A 21 -30.56 -13.84 -37.01
N TYR A 22 -30.19 -12.87 -37.86
CA TYR A 22 -30.35 -12.67 -39.30
C TYR A 22 -29.31 -11.65 -39.80
N GLY A 23 -28.80 -11.85 -41.02
CA GLY A 23 -28.53 -10.81 -42.02
C GLY A 23 -27.35 -9.84 -41.82
N ILE A 24 -26.21 -10.12 -42.46
CA ILE A 24 -25.17 -9.13 -42.79
C ILE A 24 -25.28 -8.84 -44.29
N THR A 25 -25.47 -7.57 -44.66
CA THR A 25 -25.22 -7.09 -46.02
C THR A 25 -23.87 -6.40 -46.03
N ILE A 26 -23.02 -6.83 -46.96
CA ILE A 26 -21.64 -6.35 -47.18
C ILE A 26 -21.63 -5.15 -48.14
N ALA A 27 -20.84 -4.13 -47.79
CA ALA A 27 -20.23 -3.16 -48.71
C ALA A 27 -18.93 -2.70 -48.02
N SER A 28 -17.77 -3.30 -48.37
CA SER A 28 -16.82 -2.87 -49.40
C SER A 28 -15.96 -1.64 -49.01
N MET A 29 -14.71 -1.93 -48.57
CA MET A 29 -13.39 -1.35 -48.94
C MET A 29 -13.34 0.15 -49.33
N ALA A 30 -12.44 1.03 -48.88
CA ALA A 30 -11.18 0.99 -48.11
C ALA A 30 -10.85 2.44 -47.66
N ASP A 31 -9.71 2.63 -47.01
CA ASP A 31 -9.06 3.89 -46.59
C ASP A 31 -9.47 4.49 -45.23
N THR A 32 -8.62 5.11 -44.40
CA THR A 32 -7.19 5.04 -44.07
C THR A 32 -7.07 5.84 -42.74
N ALA A 33 -6.28 5.35 -41.80
CA ALA A 33 -5.85 5.94 -40.51
C ALA A 33 -6.34 7.36 -40.13
N GLN A 34 -7.06 7.47 -38.99
CA GLN A 34 -6.96 8.55 -37.99
C GLN A 34 -7.93 8.28 -36.83
N ASN A 35 -7.47 7.60 -35.78
CA ASN A 35 -8.16 7.57 -34.49
C ASN A 35 -7.14 8.00 -33.43
N LEU A 36 -7.04 9.31 -33.28
CA LEU A 36 -6.20 9.99 -32.33
C LEU A 36 -7.09 10.98 -31.56
N VAL A 37 -7.07 10.82 -30.23
CA VAL A 37 -7.30 11.87 -29.21
C VAL A 37 -8.78 12.22 -29.00
N GLU A 38 -9.45 11.62 -28.02
CA GLU A 38 -9.46 11.99 -26.58
C GLU A 38 -10.78 12.68 -26.23
N ASN A 39 -11.77 11.88 -25.85
CA ASN A 39 -12.97 12.36 -25.15
C ASN A 39 -13.39 11.30 -24.13
N LEU A 40 -12.59 11.17 -23.07
CA LEU A 40 -13.02 10.70 -21.76
C LEU A 40 -12.51 11.73 -20.75
N ILE A 41 -13.10 12.92 -20.82
CA ILE A 41 -12.98 13.92 -19.77
C ILE A 41 -13.56 13.29 -18.51
N LEU A 42 -12.67 12.85 -17.61
CA LEU A 42 -13.03 12.45 -16.26
C LEU A 42 -13.66 13.66 -15.56
N PRO A 43 -14.71 13.45 -14.74
CA PRO A 43 -15.42 14.55 -14.11
C PRO A 43 -14.46 15.32 -13.19
N LYS A 44 -14.31 16.63 -13.45
CA LYS A 44 -13.44 17.55 -12.70
C LYS A 44 -13.70 17.54 -11.20
N ASP A 45 -14.90 17.16 -10.78
CA ASP A 45 -15.30 17.05 -9.37
C ASP A 45 -14.59 15.90 -8.63
N ALA A 46 -14.12 14.87 -9.34
CA ALA A 46 -13.35 13.76 -8.76
C ALA A 46 -11.88 14.13 -8.61
N GLU A 47 -11.30 14.86 -9.56
CA GLU A 47 -9.97 15.47 -9.41
C GLU A 47 -9.97 16.50 -8.29
N VAL A 48 -10.94 17.41 -8.22
CA VAL A 48 -11.01 18.43 -7.15
C VAL A 48 -11.13 17.79 -5.77
N LYS A 49 -11.85 16.68 -5.62
CA LYS A 49 -11.90 15.94 -4.33
C LYS A 49 -10.56 15.28 -3.96
N ILE A 50 -9.87 14.68 -4.92
CA ILE A 50 -8.54 14.07 -4.70
C ILE A 50 -7.52 15.17 -4.38
N VAL A 51 -7.54 16.29 -5.10
CA VAL A 51 -6.61 17.40 -4.89
C VAL A 51 -6.91 18.12 -3.56
N ASP A 52 -8.18 18.26 -3.15
CA ASP A 52 -8.56 18.85 -1.84
C ASP A 52 -8.26 17.92 -0.64
N GLU A 53 -8.25 16.60 -0.83
CA GLU A 53 -7.81 15.64 0.19
C GLU A 53 -6.27 15.55 0.27
N ILE A 54 -5.57 15.71 -0.86
CA ILE A 54 -4.11 15.86 -0.92
C ILE A 54 -3.66 17.24 -0.42
N ALA A 55 -4.42 18.31 -0.63
CA ALA A 55 -4.11 19.67 -0.16
C ALA A 55 -4.32 19.85 1.35
N ARG A 56 -5.07 18.95 2.00
CA ARG A 56 -5.05 18.78 3.46
C ARG A 56 -3.80 18.02 3.95
N ASN A 57 -3.03 17.40 3.06
CA ASN A 57 -1.74 16.76 3.33
C ASN A 57 -0.56 17.70 3.04
N ALA A 58 -0.45 18.81 3.78
CA ALA A 58 0.74 19.69 3.73
C ALA A 58 2.05 19.03 4.21
N ASP A 59 2.04 17.70 4.38
CA ASP A 59 3.13 16.89 4.90
C ASP A 59 3.70 15.91 3.85
N VAL A 60 3.13 15.82 2.63
CA VAL A 60 3.65 14.97 1.52
C VAL A 60 4.07 15.77 0.29
N ASN A 61 5.12 15.32 -0.41
CA ASN A 61 5.62 15.93 -1.64
C ASN A 61 4.91 15.35 -2.88
N THR A 62 5.33 15.76 -4.09
CA THR A 62 4.78 15.28 -5.37
C THR A 62 4.97 13.78 -5.60
N GLU A 63 5.87 13.13 -4.85
CA GLU A 63 6.13 11.69 -4.89
C GLU A 63 5.41 10.93 -3.75
N GLY A 64 4.59 11.62 -2.96
CA GLY A 64 3.90 11.04 -1.80
C GLY A 64 4.81 10.79 -0.59
N LYS A 65 6.01 11.38 -0.57
CA LYS A 65 6.99 11.26 0.51
C LYS A 65 6.88 12.39 1.52
N ASN A 66 7.31 12.16 2.76
CA ASN A 66 7.28 13.16 3.82
C ASN A 66 8.08 14.43 3.46
N VAL A 67 7.46 15.61 3.55
CA VAL A 67 8.14 16.89 3.29
C VAL A 67 8.91 17.35 4.53
N LYS A 68 8.36 17.08 5.71
CA LYS A 68 8.92 17.52 6.98
C LYS A 68 9.80 16.45 7.60
N GLN A 69 10.77 16.91 8.38
CA GLN A 69 11.55 16.05 9.25
C GLN A 69 10.66 15.51 10.37
N ILE A 70 10.77 14.22 10.66
CA ILE A 70 9.98 13.52 11.67
C ILE A 70 10.86 13.28 12.89
N LYS A 71 10.36 13.67 14.06
CA LYS A 71 11.06 13.56 15.35
C LYS A 71 10.25 12.76 16.35
N CYS A 72 10.94 12.27 17.38
CA CYS A 72 10.28 11.72 18.56
C CYS A 72 9.38 12.80 19.20
N GLN A 73 8.19 12.41 19.65
CA GLN A 73 7.29 13.31 20.39
C GLN A 73 7.77 13.62 21.82
N MET A 74 8.67 12.81 22.37
CA MET A 74 9.11 12.87 23.77
C MET A 74 10.50 13.48 23.96
N CYS A 75 11.31 13.58 22.90
CA CYS A 75 12.65 14.15 22.95
C CYS A 75 13.04 14.72 21.57
N PRO A 76 14.16 15.46 21.47
CA PRO A 76 14.59 16.06 20.19
C PRO A 76 15.08 15.09 19.11
N SER A 77 15.08 13.78 19.38
CA SER A 77 15.60 12.73 18.49
C SER A 77 14.98 12.76 17.11
N ILE A 78 15.81 12.67 16.07
CA ILE A 78 15.37 12.64 14.68
C ILE A 78 15.11 11.19 14.29
N ILE A 79 13.91 10.90 13.77
CA ILE A 79 13.53 9.55 13.34
C ILE A 79 13.68 9.41 11.83
N LEU A 80 13.21 10.39 11.05
CA LEU A 80 13.30 10.39 9.59
C LEU A 80 13.60 11.81 9.07
N VAL A 81 14.47 11.90 8.07
CA VAL A 81 14.67 13.11 7.27
C VAL A 81 13.58 13.25 6.20
N PRO A 82 13.41 14.43 5.57
CA PRO A 82 12.50 14.59 4.43
C PRO A 82 12.77 13.61 3.27
N GLY A 83 11.71 13.17 2.59
CA GLY A 83 11.78 12.45 1.31
C GLY A 83 11.93 10.93 1.40
N VAL A 84 12.01 10.36 2.60
CA VAL A 84 12.36 8.93 2.76
C VAL A 84 11.17 8.02 3.06
N ALA A 85 10.02 8.57 3.48
CA ALA A 85 8.88 7.77 3.91
C ALA A 85 7.60 8.16 3.19
N SER A 86 6.78 7.18 2.82
CA SER A 86 5.52 7.38 2.08
C SER A 86 4.32 7.27 3.00
N LEU A 87 3.33 8.15 2.87
CA LEU A 87 2.15 8.12 3.74
C LEU A 87 1.21 6.97 3.31
N VAL A 88 0.86 6.08 4.24
CA VAL A 88 -0.03 4.94 4.00
C VAL A 88 -1.08 4.80 5.09
N ALA A 89 -2.18 4.13 4.77
CA ALA A 89 -3.23 3.77 5.71
C ALA A 89 -3.11 2.27 6.04
N HIS A 90 -3.20 1.91 7.32
CA HIS A 90 -3.06 0.52 7.77
C HIS A 90 -3.96 0.25 8.99
N GLU A 91 -4.58 -0.92 9.04
CA GLU A 91 -5.46 -1.35 10.16
C GLU A 91 -4.68 -1.77 11.42
N PHE A 92 -3.35 -1.74 11.39
CA PHE A 92 -2.54 -2.17 12.53
C PHE A 92 -2.61 -1.11 13.64
N LYS A 93 -2.81 -1.55 14.88
CA LYS A 93 -2.83 -0.68 16.06
C LYS A 93 -1.64 -0.98 16.95
N LEU A 94 -0.85 0.04 17.25
CA LEU A 94 0.26 -0.09 18.19
C LEU A 94 -0.27 -0.40 19.61
N PRO A 95 0.38 -1.28 20.38
CA PRO A 95 0.06 -1.49 21.79
C PRO A 95 0.16 -0.19 22.60
N ASP A 96 -0.82 0.05 23.47
CA ASP A 96 -0.77 1.15 24.44
C ASP A 96 0.08 0.71 25.66
N PRO A 97 1.11 1.47 26.06
CA PRO A 97 1.95 1.10 27.22
C PRO A 97 1.21 1.01 28.56
N GLN A 98 0.00 1.59 28.66
CA GLN A 98 -0.76 1.74 29.92
C GLN A 98 -2.02 0.87 30.01
N LYS A 99 -2.29 0.00 29.04
CA LYS A 99 -3.44 -0.91 29.10
C LYS A 99 -2.96 -2.32 29.38
N ASN A 100 -3.09 -2.73 30.64
CA ASN A 100 -3.02 -4.13 31.04
C ASN A 100 -4.02 -4.95 30.21
N GLU A 101 -3.54 -6.10 29.74
CA GLU A 101 -4.28 -7.09 28.97
C GLU A 101 -5.63 -7.41 29.64
N GLY A 102 -6.74 -7.24 28.92
CA GLY A 102 -8.05 -7.59 29.49
C GLY A 102 -9.31 -7.04 28.83
N LYS A 103 -9.25 -6.30 27.72
CA LYS A 103 -10.47 -5.94 26.98
C LYS A 103 -10.54 -6.72 25.66
N GLU A 104 -11.61 -7.49 25.53
CA GLU A 104 -11.99 -8.26 24.35
C GLU A 104 -11.74 -7.45 23.07
N LYS A 105 -11.15 -8.12 22.08
CA LYS A 105 -10.95 -7.62 20.72
C LYS A 105 -12.31 -7.42 20.07
N THR A 106 -12.96 -6.29 20.34
CA THR A 106 -13.89 -5.75 19.34
C THR A 106 -13.05 -5.41 18.10
N PRO A 107 -13.49 -5.79 16.89
CA PRO A 107 -12.83 -5.36 15.67
C PRO A 107 -13.05 -3.85 15.54
N ASP A 108 -12.14 -3.09 16.15
CA ASP A 108 -11.99 -1.66 15.95
C ASP A 108 -11.43 -1.51 14.53
N ASN A 109 -12.32 -1.42 13.54
CA ASN A 109 -12.02 -1.24 12.10
C ASN A 109 -11.40 0.14 11.81
N SER A 110 -10.65 0.70 12.77
CA SER A 110 -10.02 2.01 12.63
C SER A 110 -8.75 1.89 11.78
N VAL A 111 -8.81 2.50 10.60
CA VAL A 111 -7.65 2.66 9.73
C VAL A 111 -6.76 3.75 10.31
N ASN A 112 -5.50 3.41 10.61
CA ASN A 112 -4.50 4.32 11.14
C ASN A 112 -3.58 4.83 10.03
N LYS A 113 -3.02 6.02 10.18
CA LYS A 113 -2.04 6.59 9.25
C LYS A 113 -0.60 6.31 9.70
N TYR A 114 0.23 5.90 8.76
CA TYR A 114 1.64 5.57 8.99
C TYR A 114 2.54 6.17 7.91
N TRP A 115 3.77 6.50 8.29
CA TRP A 115 4.88 6.68 7.37
C TRP A 115 5.53 5.33 7.10
N CYS A 116 5.39 4.83 5.87
CA CYS A 116 6.00 3.61 5.40
C CYS A 116 7.44 3.89 4.92
N VAL A 117 8.38 3.13 5.47
CA VAL A 117 9.81 3.18 5.17
C VAL A 117 10.21 1.80 4.63
N ASP A 118 10.74 1.78 3.41
CA ASP A 118 11.13 0.56 2.70
C ASP A 118 12.56 0.10 3.04
N ASN A 119 13.39 1.01 3.54
CA ASN A 119 14.79 0.77 3.85
C ASN A 119 15.08 1.08 5.33
N MET A 120 15.55 0.09 6.09
CA MET A 120 15.92 0.29 7.50
C MET A 120 17.07 1.27 7.71
N TYR A 121 17.89 1.51 6.69
CA TYR A 121 18.98 2.49 6.74
C TYR A 121 18.52 3.93 6.51
N ALA A 122 17.23 4.15 6.19
CA ALA A 122 16.65 5.49 6.05
C ALA A 122 16.25 6.12 7.40
N PHE A 123 16.33 5.36 8.49
CA PHE A 123 16.12 5.88 9.84
C PHE A 123 17.37 6.57 10.36
N GLU A 124 17.18 7.70 11.02
CA GLU A 124 18.26 8.42 11.71
C GLU A 124 18.53 7.79 13.08
N ASN A 125 17.55 7.84 14.01
CA ASN A 125 17.72 7.35 15.39
C ASN A 125 16.52 6.50 15.83
N VAL A 126 16.48 5.24 15.43
CA VAL A 126 15.43 4.28 15.81
C VAL A 126 15.99 3.01 16.45
N GLY A 127 15.33 2.51 17.49
CA GLY A 127 15.57 1.20 18.08
C GLY A 127 14.50 0.19 17.67
N PHE A 128 14.86 -1.09 17.66
CA PHE A 128 13.92 -2.20 17.40
C PHE A 128 13.78 -3.08 18.64
N SER A 129 12.55 -3.42 19.01
CA SER A 129 12.27 -4.34 20.10
C SER A 129 12.65 -5.79 19.77
N LYS A 130 12.45 -6.67 20.75
CA LYS A 130 12.34 -8.12 20.51
C LYS A 130 11.15 -8.40 19.58
N THR A 131 11.26 -9.48 18.83
CA THR A 131 10.18 -9.95 17.95
C THR A 131 9.01 -10.49 18.75
N VAL A 132 7.80 -10.11 18.36
CA VAL A 132 6.53 -10.65 18.87
C VAL A 132 5.64 -10.88 17.66
N ASP A 133 5.11 -12.08 17.46
CA ASP A 133 4.15 -12.42 16.39
C ASP A 133 4.55 -11.94 14.98
N GLY A 134 5.83 -12.07 14.63
CA GLY A 134 6.33 -11.68 13.30
C GLY A 134 6.54 -10.18 13.10
N VAL A 135 6.36 -9.36 14.15
CA VAL A 135 6.65 -7.92 14.12
C VAL A 135 7.75 -7.55 15.12
N LYS A 136 8.46 -6.47 14.83
CA LYS A 136 9.31 -5.76 15.79
C LYS A 136 8.76 -4.36 16.00
N TYR A 137 8.68 -3.90 17.24
CA TYR A 137 8.25 -2.53 17.51
C TYR A 137 9.41 -1.56 17.38
N LEU A 138 9.11 -0.38 16.86
CA LEU A 138 10.05 0.72 16.76
C LEU A 138 9.96 1.56 18.04
N ILE A 139 11.10 1.89 18.62
CA ILE A 139 11.24 2.81 19.77
C ILE A 139 12.17 3.95 19.39
N CYS A 140 12.07 5.07 20.09
CA CYS A 140 13.08 6.13 19.98
C CYS A 140 14.43 5.61 20.47
N ALA A 141 15.51 5.82 19.73
CA ALA A 141 16.84 5.36 20.16
C ALA A 141 17.41 6.19 21.33
N ASP A 142 17.02 7.46 21.46
CA ASP A 142 17.59 8.35 22.47
C ASP A 142 16.89 8.28 23.83
N CYS A 143 15.55 8.21 23.84
CA CYS A 143 14.77 8.17 25.09
C CYS A 143 14.16 6.80 25.39
N GLU A 144 14.33 5.82 24.50
CA GLU A 144 13.80 4.46 24.62
C GLU A 144 12.27 4.36 24.78
N ILE A 145 11.53 5.47 24.62
CA ILE A 145 10.07 5.49 24.68
C ILE A 145 9.48 4.97 23.37
N GLY A 146 8.52 4.05 23.49
CA GLY A 146 7.73 3.53 22.39
C GLY A 146 6.56 2.66 22.86
N PRO A 147 5.86 1.98 21.93
CA PRO A 147 6.17 1.92 20.50
C PRO A 147 5.78 3.21 19.74
N ILE A 148 6.67 3.68 18.87
CA ILE A 148 6.39 4.77 17.91
C ILE A 148 6.01 4.25 16.52
N GLY A 149 6.20 2.95 16.28
CA GLY A 149 5.96 2.28 15.02
C GLY A 149 6.19 0.78 15.13
N TRP A 150 6.15 0.09 13.99
CA TRP A 150 6.38 -1.35 13.89
C TRP A 150 7.07 -1.70 12.58
N HIS A 151 7.70 -2.86 12.55
CA HIS A 151 8.37 -3.43 11.38
C HIS A 151 7.84 -4.82 11.14
N ASP A 152 7.38 -5.05 9.92
CA ASP A 152 6.90 -6.34 9.45
C ASP A 152 8.07 -7.21 9.00
N LEU A 153 8.28 -8.36 9.64
CA LEU A 153 9.36 -9.26 9.25
C LEU A 153 9.06 -10.01 7.94
N ASN A 154 7.82 -10.04 7.46
CA ASN A 154 7.46 -10.68 6.20
C ASN A 154 7.72 -9.75 5.02
N THR A 155 7.16 -8.54 5.05
CA THR A 155 7.32 -7.55 3.97
C THR A 155 8.63 -6.77 4.05
N LYS A 156 9.32 -6.82 5.21
CA LYS A 156 10.51 -6.01 5.51
C LYS A 156 10.26 -4.50 5.49
N LEU A 157 9.00 -4.08 5.52
CA LEU A 157 8.61 -2.68 5.60
C LEU A 157 8.47 -2.23 7.05
N SER A 158 8.83 -0.98 7.30
CA SER A 158 8.68 -0.32 8.59
C SER A 158 7.60 0.76 8.51
N TYR A 159 6.83 0.91 9.58
CA TYR A 159 5.69 1.82 9.65
C TYR A 159 5.78 2.67 10.91
N VAL A 160 5.97 3.98 10.76
CA VAL A 160 6.01 4.95 11.86
C VAL A 160 4.65 5.60 12.02
N SER A 161 4.07 5.56 13.22
CA SER A 161 2.72 6.09 13.44
C SER A 161 2.72 7.61 13.43
N VAL A 162 1.84 8.22 12.62
CA VAL A 162 1.67 9.68 12.57
C VAL A 162 1.26 10.25 13.94
N CYS A 163 0.57 9.47 14.77
CA CYS A 163 0.08 9.90 16.08
C CYS A 163 1.13 9.80 17.21
N LYS A 164 2.34 9.27 16.94
CA LYS A 164 3.38 9.05 17.96
C LYS A 164 4.66 9.83 17.68
N ILE A 165 4.60 10.79 16.77
CA ILE A 165 5.74 11.60 16.31
C ILE A 165 5.38 13.09 16.30
N SER A 166 6.41 13.92 16.17
CA SER A 166 6.30 15.36 15.95
C SER A 166 7.01 15.75 14.66
N TYR A 167 6.61 16.86 14.06
CA TYR A 167 7.27 17.43 12.88
C TYR A 167 8.11 18.66 13.27
N CYS A 168 9.16 18.93 12.50
CA CYS A 168 9.88 20.20 12.53
C CYS A 168 9.65 21.05 11.29
#